data_AF-A0A846MS66-F1
#
_entry.id   AF-A0A846MS66-F1
#
_cell.length_a   1.000
_cell.length_b   1.000
_cell.length_c   1.000
_cell.angle_alpha   90.00
_cell.angle_beta   90.00
_cell.angle_gamma   90.00
#
_symmetry.space_group_name_H-M   'P 1'
#
loop_
_entity.id
_entity.type
_entity.pdbx_description
1 polymer ?
#
loop_
_entity_poly.entity_id
_entity_poly.type
_entity_poly.pdbx_seq_one_letter_code
_entity_poly.pdbx_strand_id
1 'polypeptide(L)'
;MKAYYLLIFLALSLLFACGQEKKNEEETEFKHTPELSQQLEATHQQWVKEHQQWVEEHRQYEKVFHDLRNLYQKTAKRPSASFDSLSHVLQKSVEEHAQLLSDHVARLDAHGEVLLRHKRKEVDDTYAQKKEENAQKQHQAMLKKHDEMLKRYEEQLQHLLEMIKEAGGTPPSMEEIDRQLRGESMSADSVK
;
A
#
# COMPACT_ATOMS: atom_id res chain seq x y z
N MET A 1 62.60 12.82 54.63
CA MET A 1 61.28 12.87 53.96
C MET A 1 61.32 13.63 52.63
N LYS A 2 62.21 13.27 51.69
CA LYS A 2 62.30 13.93 50.36
C LYS A 2 62.51 12.96 49.17
N ALA A 3 62.83 11.69 49.43
CA ALA A 3 63.00 10.68 48.36
C ALA A 3 61.70 9.96 47.96
N TYR A 4 60.71 9.89 48.86
CA TYR A 4 59.41 9.26 48.63
C TYR A 4 58.54 10.02 47.61
N TYR A 5 58.57 11.36 47.64
CA TYR A 5 57.79 12.20 46.72
C TYR A 5 58.29 12.12 45.27
N LEU A 6 59.59 11.84 45.07
CA LEU A 6 60.19 11.69 43.75
C LEU A 6 59.82 10.36 43.08
N LEU A 7 59.67 9.28 43.86
CA LEU A 7 59.23 7.98 43.36
C LEU A 7 57.72 7.94 43.03
N ILE A 8 56.90 8.70 43.76
CA ILE A 8 55.46 8.81 43.47
C ILE A 8 55.19 9.63 42.21
N PHE A 9 55.94 10.71 41.98
CA PHE A 9 55.79 11.49 40.75
C PHE A 9 56.20 10.69 39.50
N LEU A 10 57.20 9.83 39.60
CA LEU A 10 57.69 9.00 38.49
C LEU A 10 56.75 7.82 38.17
N ALA A 11 56.03 7.30 39.18
CA ALA A 11 54.98 6.29 38.99
C ALA A 11 53.68 6.89 38.41
N LEU A 12 53.33 8.12 38.76
CA LEU A 12 52.16 8.82 38.21
C LEU A 12 52.34 9.25 36.74
N SER A 13 53.56 9.52 36.28
CA SER A 13 53.82 9.83 34.87
C SER A 13 53.73 8.62 33.93
N LEU A 14 53.82 7.40 34.44
CA LEU A 14 53.66 6.17 33.64
C LEU A 14 52.20 5.77 33.43
N LEU A 15 51.26 6.30 34.24
CA LEU A 15 49.82 6.06 34.06
C LEU A 15 49.17 6.99 33.02
N PHE A 16 49.87 8.05 32.59
CA PHE A 16 49.41 8.95 31.52
C PHE A 16 49.93 8.59 30.12
N ALA A 17 50.83 7.59 30.02
CA ALA A 17 51.45 7.17 28.75
C ALA A 17 50.79 5.93 28.10
N CYS A 18 49.76 5.35 28.72
CA CYS A 18 48.94 4.26 28.15
C CYS A 18 47.46 4.65 28.08
N GLY A 19 47.18 5.89 27.66
CA GLY A 19 45.83 6.45 27.62
C GLY A 19 45.53 7.25 26.34
N GLN A 20 46.18 6.91 25.24
CA GLN A 20 45.78 7.37 23.90
C GLN A 20 45.78 6.19 22.93
N GLU A 21 44.86 5.25 23.14
CA GLU A 21 44.13 4.78 21.96
C GLU A 21 43.42 6.02 21.41
N LYS A 22 44.06 6.68 20.44
CA LYS A 22 43.30 7.35 19.41
C LYS A 22 42.45 6.24 18.80
N LYS A 23 41.26 6.04 19.34
CA LYS A 23 40.14 5.65 18.51
C LYS A 23 40.11 6.73 17.44
N ASN A 24 40.71 6.41 16.29
CA ASN A 24 40.16 6.91 15.06
C ASN A 24 38.70 6.45 15.13
N GLU A 25 37.85 7.32 15.67
CA GLU A 25 36.50 7.44 15.15
C GLU A 25 36.75 7.75 13.67
N GLU A 26 36.92 6.69 12.86
CA GLU A 26 36.36 6.71 11.53
C GLU A 26 34.90 7.05 11.79
N GLU A 27 34.60 8.36 11.75
CA GLU A 27 33.26 8.81 11.41
C GLU A 27 32.92 7.97 10.21
N THR A 28 32.10 6.95 10.44
CA THR A 28 31.66 6.06 9.39
C THR A 28 30.88 7.01 8.50
N GLU A 29 31.51 7.46 7.42
CA GLU A 29 30.96 8.50 6.58
C GLU A 29 29.67 7.91 6.04
N PHE A 30 28.54 8.31 6.64
CA PHE A 30 27.22 7.78 6.31
C PHE A 30 26.99 8.16 4.87
N LYS A 31 27.22 7.21 3.97
CA LYS A 31 27.06 7.46 2.54
C LYS A 31 25.61 7.83 2.32
N HIS A 32 25.43 9.06 1.84
CA HIS A 32 24.13 9.66 1.60
C HIS A 32 24.14 10.25 0.20
N THR A 33 23.35 9.66 -0.69
CA THR A 33 23.23 10.13 -2.06
C THR A 33 21.89 10.86 -2.28
N PRO A 34 21.92 12.12 -2.76
CA PRO A 34 20.70 12.82 -3.17
C PRO A 34 19.89 12.05 -4.21
N GLU A 35 20.57 11.31 -5.09
CA GLU A 35 19.96 10.50 -6.14
C GLU A 35 19.06 9.41 -5.56
N LEU A 36 19.52 8.70 -4.52
CA LEU A 36 18.70 7.70 -3.85
C LEU A 36 17.48 8.33 -3.18
N SER A 37 17.64 9.51 -2.55
CA SER A 37 16.51 10.25 -1.98
C SER A 37 15.46 10.63 -3.04
N GLN A 38 15.91 11.01 -4.24
CA GLN A 38 15.02 11.33 -5.35
C GLN A 38 14.30 10.08 -5.89
N GLN A 39 14.99 8.95 -5.98
CA GLN A 39 14.39 7.68 -6.39
C GLN A 39 13.32 7.23 -5.40
N LEU A 40 13.61 7.24 -4.11
CA LEU A 40 12.64 6.92 -3.05
C LEU A 40 11.42 7.85 -3.11
N GLU A 41 11.63 9.16 -3.29
CA GLU A 41 10.52 10.11 -3.45
C GLU A 41 9.66 9.76 -4.68
N ALA A 42 10.29 9.49 -5.83
CA ALA A 42 9.57 9.14 -7.05
C ALA A 42 8.73 7.86 -6.88
N THR A 43 9.30 6.81 -6.29
CA THR A 43 8.58 5.58 -5.96
C THR A 43 7.42 5.85 -5.02
N HIS A 44 7.64 6.61 -3.94
CA HIS A 44 6.59 6.93 -2.97
C HIS A 44 5.42 7.67 -3.64
N GLN A 45 5.71 8.70 -4.43
CA GLN A 45 4.69 9.47 -5.14
C GLN A 45 3.94 8.63 -6.17
N GLN A 46 4.62 7.68 -6.82
CA GLN A 46 3.96 6.73 -7.70
C GLN A 46 2.96 5.85 -6.93
N TRP A 47 3.37 5.26 -5.80
CA TRP A 47 2.49 4.41 -5.00
C TRP A 47 1.33 5.18 -4.36
N VAL A 48 1.52 6.46 -4.00
CA VAL A 48 0.42 7.33 -3.53
C VAL A 48 -0.62 7.51 -4.63
N LYS A 49 -0.21 7.76 -5.88
CA LYS A 49 -1.13 7.88 -7.01
C LYS A 49 -1.86 6.57 -7.29
N GLU A 50 -1.15 5.45 -7.25
CA GLU A 50 -1.76 4.12 -7.42
C GLU A 50 -2.78 3.83 -6.30
N HIS A 51 -2.46 4.13 -5.04
CA HIS A 51 -3.40 4.00 -3.94
C HIS A 51 -4.68 4.82 -4.17
N GLN A 52 -4.55 6.06 -4.65
CA GLN A 52 -5.72 6.87 -5.00
C GLN A 52 -6.57 6.24 -6.11
N GLN A 53 -5.94 5.60 -7.10
CA GLN A 53 -6.65 4.86 -8.15
C GLN A 53 -7.42 3.68 -7.54
N TRP A 54 -6.78 2.88 -6.68
CA TRP A 54 -7.44 1.75 -6.02
C TRP A 54 -8.61 2.17 -5.12
N VAL A 55 -8.51 3.33 -4.44
CA VAL A 55 -9.62 3.90 -3.66
C VAL A 55 -10.81 4.24 -4.56
N GLU A 56 -10.57 4.81 -5.73
CA GLU A 56 -11.63 5.13 -6.68
C GLU A 56 -12.24 3.86 -7.29
N GLU A 57 -11.42 2.88 -7.66
CA GLU A 57 -11.89 1.57 -8.14
C GLU A 57 -12.77 0.90 -7.08
N HIS A 58 -12.33 0.84 -5.82
CA HIS A 58 -13.11 0.31 -4.71
C HIS A 58 -14.49 0.97 -4.61
N ARG A 59 -14.53 2.31 -4.65
CA ARG A 59 -15.77 3.09 -4.61
C ARG A 59 -16.70 2.76 -5.79
N GLN A 60 -16.14 2.61 -6.98
CA GLN A 60 -16.92 2.32 -8.18
C GLN A 60 -17.51 0.92 -8.15
N TYR A 61 -16.74 -0.09 -7.73
CA TYR A 61 -17.26 -1.44 -7.51
C TYR A 61 -18.36 -1.47 -6.46
N GLU A 62 -18.16 -0.82 -5.30
CA GLU A 62 -19.18 -0.73 -4.26
C GLU A 62 -20.49 -0.12 -4.80
N LYS A 63 -20.39 0.96 -5.58
CA LYS A 63 -21.54 1.59 -6.22
C LYS A 63 -22.23 0.65 -7.21
N VAL A 64 -21.49 0.02 -8.11
CA VAL A 64 -22.05 -0.92 -9.11
C VAL A 64 -22.75 -2.07 -8.42
N PHE A 65 -22.14 -2.67 -7.39
CA PHE A 65 -22.76 -3.73 -6.60
C PHE A 65 -24.05 -3.28 -5.95
N HIS A 66 -24.06 -2.09 -5.35
CA HIS A 66 -25.26 -1.52 -4.75
C HIS A 66 -26.39 -1.34 -5.79
N ASP A 67 -26.07 -0.75 -6.94
CA ASP A 67 -27.03 -0.49 -8.02
C ASP A 67 -27.64 -1.79 -8.56
N LEU A 68 -26.80 -2.81 -8.82
CA LEU A 68 -27.25 -4.12 -9.31
C LEU A 68 -28.05 -4.89 -8.25
N ARG A 69 -27.65 -4.82 -6.97
CA ARG A 69 -28.38 -5.44 -5.87
C ARG A 69 -29.79 -4.86 -5.76
N ASN A 70 -29.91 -3.54 -5.86
CA ASN A 70 -31.20 -2.85 -5.87
C ASN A 70 -32.04 -3.22 -7.09
N LEU A 71 -31.42 -3.36 -8.27
CA LEU A 71 -32.09 -3.81 -9.47
C LEU A 71 -32.67 -5.21 -9.28
N TYR A 72 -31.87 -6.17 -8.79
CA TYR A 72 -32.35 -7.52 -8.49
C TYR A 72 -33.54 -7.50 -7.51
N GLN A 73 -33.43 -6.75 -6.41
CA GLN A 73 -34.50 -6.68 -5.39
C GLN A 73 -35.82 -6.09 -5.92
N LYS A 74 -35.76 -5.19 -6.90
CA LYS A 74 -36.96 -4.64 -7.57
C LYS A 74 -37.58 -5.61 -8.56
N THR A 75 -36.76 -6.41 -9.23
CA THR A 75 -37.17 -7.35 -10.26
C THR A 75 -37.68 -8.66 -9.66
N ALA A 76 -36.97 -9.20 -8.66
CA ALA A 76 -37.28 -10.48 -8.06
C ALA A 76 -38.55 -10.38 -7.20
N LYS A 77 -39.53 -11.25 -7.46
CA LYS A 77 -40.76 -11.35 -6.64
C LYS A 77 -40.45 -11.74 -5.19
N ARG A 78 -39.38 -12.50 -4.98
CA ARG A 78 -38.83 -12.88 -3.66
C ARG A 78 -37.32 -13.11 -3.80
N PRO A 79 -36.48 -12.61 -2.89
CA PRO A 79 -35.05 -12.93 -2.88
C PRO A 79 -34.81 -14.44 -2.76
N SER A 80 -33.91 -14.97 -3.58
CA SER A 80 -33.50 -16.37 -3.51
C SER A 80 -32.38 -16.56 -2.47
N ALA A 81 -32.25 -17.77 -1.93
CA ALA A 81 -31.13 -18.10 -1.04
C ALA A 81 -29.76 -17.93 -1.74
N SER A 82 -29.70 -18.17 -3.05
CA SER A 82 -28.50 -17.89 -3.86
C SER A 82 -28.14 -16.41 -3.88
N PHE A 83 -29.13 -15.51 -3.91
CA PHE A 83 -28.90 -14.07 -3.90
C PHE A 83 -28.39 -13.60 -2.55
N ASP A 84 -28.95 -14.13 -1.46
CA ASP A 84 -28.49 -13.80 -0.11
C ASP A 84 -27.05 -14.27 0.10
N SER A 85 -26.70 -15.46 -0.39
CA SER A 85 -25.33 -15.98 -0.36
C SER A 85 -24.37 -15.12 -1.18
N LEU A 86 -24.74 -14.75 -2.41
CA LEU A 86 -23.93 -13.91 -3.27
C LEU A 86 -23.74 -12.51 -2.66
N SER A 87 -24.81 -11.92 -2.11
CA SER A 87 -24.78 -10.63 -1.43
C SER A 87 -23.83 -10.63 -0.23
N HIS A 88 -23.81 -11.72 0.54
CA HIS A 88 -22.88 -11.86 1.67
C HIS A 88 -21.42 -11.98 1.19
N VAL A 89 -21.17 -12.75 0.14
CA VAL A 89 -19.84 -12.89 -0.46
C VAL A 89 -19.35 -11.55 -1.04
N LEU A 90 -20.23 -10.82 -1.74
CA LEU A 90 -19.95 -9.47 -2.26
C LEU A 90 -19.56 -8.50 -1.16
N GLN A 91 -20.35 -8.45 -0.08
CA GLN A 91 -20.07 -7.60 1.08
C GLN A 91 -18.69 -7.90 1.68
N LYS A 92 -18.37 -9.19 1.82
CA LYS A 92 -17.05 -9.62 2.31
C LYS A 92 -15.93 -9.19 1.36
N SER A 93 -16.11 -9.32 0.04
CA SER A 93 -15.12 -8.86 -0.94
C SER A 93 -14.89 -7.34 -0.86
N VAL A 94 -15.92 -6.55 -0.57
CA VAL A 94 -15.79 -5.09 -0.33
C VAL A 94 -14.98 -4.83 0.93
N GLU A 95 -15.28 -5.51 2.03
CA GLU A 95 -14.54 -5.41 3.30
C GLU A 95 -13.06 -5.81 3.16
N GLU A 96 -12.78 -6.90 2.44
CA GLU A 96 -11.42 -7.36 2.15
C GLU A 96 -10.64 -6.29 1.35
N HIS A 97 -11.29 -5.58 0.43
CA HIS A 97 -10.63 -4.55 -0.37
C HIS A 97 -10.37 -3.30 0.44
N ALA A 98 -11.32 -2.90 1.29
CA ALA A 98 -11.10 -1.81 2.25
C ALA A 98 -9.92 -2.10 3.19
N GLN A 99 -9.78 -3.36 3.64
CA GLN A 99 -8.61 -3.77 4.43
C GLN A 99 -7.31 -3.70 3.62
N LEU A 100 -7.31 -4.13 2.35
CA LEU A 100 -6.15 -4.02 1.47
C LEU A 100 -5.72 -2.56 1.29
N LEU A 101 -6.67 -1.63 1.12
CA LEU A 101 -6.41 -0.20 1.02
C LEU A 101 -5.81 0.34 2.32
N SER A 102 -6.36 -0.04 3.48
CA SER A 102 -5.80 0.33 4.78
C SER A 102 -4.37 -0.18 4.97
N ASP A 103 -4.09 -1.42 4.55
CA ASP A 103 -2.75 -2.01 4.58
C ASP A 103 -1.78 -1.25 3.65
N HIS A 104 -2.26 -0.77 2.50
CA HIS A 104 -1.46 0.02 1.57
C HIS A 104 -1.07 1.37 2.19
N VAL A 105 -1.99 2.06 2.88
CA VAL A 105 -1.68 3.31 3.62
C VAL A 105 -0.58 3.09 4.65
N ALA A 106 -0.70 2.07 5.50
CA ALA A 106 0.31 1.79 6.52
C ALA A 106 1.71 1.55 5.93
N ARG A 107 1.78 0.94 4.74
CA ARG A 107 3.05 0.72 4.03
C ARG A 107 3.58 1.98 3.35
N LEU A 108 2.69 2.81 2.79
CA LEU A 108 3.06 4.12 2.28
C LEU A 108 3.68 4.97 3.39
N ASP A 109 3.05 5.01 4.57
CA ASP A 109 3.56 5.74 5.73
C ASP A 109 4.95 5.24 6.14
N ALA A 110 5.12 3.91 6.25
CA ALA A 110 6.41 3.31 6.58
C ALA A 110 7.49 3.61 5.53
N HIS A 111 7.14 3.60 4.24
CA HIS A 111 8.05 3.97 3.16
C HIS A 111 8.41 5.47 3.20
N GLY A 112 7.41 6.33 3.45
CA GLY A 112 7.59 7.77 3.62
C GLY A 112 8.50 8.09 4.81
N GLU A 113 8.41 7.35 5.92
CA GLU A 113 9.32 7.48 7.05
C GLU A 113 10.78 7.20 6.65
N VAL A 114 11.03 6.10 5.93
CA VAL A 114 12.38 5.75 5.43
C VAL A 114 12.94 6.86 4.55
N LEU A 115 12.14 7.37 3.61
CA LEU A 115 12.48 8.48 2.75
C LEU A 115 12.84 9.76 3.54
N LEU A 116 12.03 10.12 4.54
CA LEU A 116 12.27 11.30 5.37
C LEU A 116 13.55 11.17 6.19
N ARG A 117 13.75 10.01 6.83
CA ARG A 117 14.96 9.71 7.61
C ARG A 117 16.20 9.73 6.72
N HIS A 118 16.11 9.18 5.52
CA HIS A 118 17.18 9.24 4.55
C HIS A 118 17.47 10.69 4.16
N LYS A 119 16.47 11.49 3.77
CA LYS A 119 16.65 12.92 3.44
C LYS A 119 17.31 13.73 4.56
N ARG A 120 17.01 13.41 5.83
CA ARG A 120 17.59 14.03 7.02
C ARG A 120 18.97 13.49 7.40
N LYS A 121 19.51 12.55 6.63
CA LYS A 121 20.79 11.85 6.91
C LYS A 121 20.79 11.11 8.24
N GLU A 122 19.62 10.67 8.70
CA GLU A 122 19.45 9.86 9.91
C GLU A 122 19.68 8.36 9.64
N VAL A 123 19.71 7.96 8.37
CA VAL A 123 20.05 6.61 7.88
C VAL A 123 20.88 6.72 6.60
N ASP A 124 21.78 5.76 6.36
CA ASP A 124 22.60 5.71 5.15
C ASP A 124 21.88 5.06 3.95
N ASP A 125 22.55 5.13 2.80
CA ASP A 125 22.13 4.50 1.55
C ASP A 125 21.88 2.99 1.71
N THR A 126 22.69 2.28 2.50
CA THR A 126 22.61 0.81 2.63
C THR A 126 21.32 0.40 3.34
N TYR A 127 21.00 1.08 4.43
CA TYR A 127 19.77 0.90 5.16
C TYR A 127 18.56 1.25 4.29
N ALA A 128 18.61 2.40 3.61
CA ALA A 128 17.53 2.88 2.77
C ALA A 128 17.24 1.92 1.60
N GLN A 129 18.27 1.44 0.89
CA GLN A 129 18.14 0.44 -0.17
C GLN A 129 17.54 -0.88 0.33
N LYS A 130 18.01 -1.40 1.47
CA LYS A 130 17.46 -2.63 2.04
C LYS A 130 15.97 -2.48 2.39
N LYS A 131 15.57 -1.32 2.91
CA LYS A 131 14.16 -1.02 3.20
C LYS A 131 13.33 -0.88 1.93
N GLU A 132 13.89 -0.23 0.90
CA GLU A 132 13.27 -0.10 -0.41
C GLU A 132 13.01 -1.46 -1.07
N GLU A 133 14.02 -2.34 -1.13
CA GLU A 133 13.84 -3.70 -1.68
C GLU A 133 12.73 -4.48 -0.97
N ASN A 134 12.62 -4.34 0.35
CA ASN A 134 11.56 -4.98 1.11
C ASN A 134 10.19 -4.33 0.84
N ALA A 135 10.13 -3.00 0.74
CA ALA A 135 8.91 -2.27 0.40
C ALA A 135 8.40 -2.67 -0.99
N GLN A 136 9.29 -2.76 -1.99
CA GLN A 136 8.97 -3.21 -3.34
C GLN A 136 8.40 -4.63 -3.37
N LYS A 137 8.99 -5.58 -2.63
CA LYS A 137 8.47 -6.95 -2.53
C LYS A 137 7.07 -6.99 -1.92
N GLN A 138 6.85 -6.20 -0.87
CA GLN A 138 5.55 -6.11 -0.21
C GLN A 138 4.51 -5.46 -1.13
N HIS A 139 4.88 -4.39 -1.83
CA HIS A 139 4.05 -3.72 -2.80
C HIS A 139 3.65 -4.67 -3.94
N GLN A 140 4.60 -5.41 -4.52
CA GLN A 140 4.29 -6.41 -5.54
C GLN A 140 3.32 -7.51 -5.05
N ALA A 141 3.44 -7.92 -3.79
CA ALA A 141 2.48 -8.86 -3.20
C ALA A 141 1.08 -8.25 -3.04
N MET A 142 0.99 -6.94 -2.76
CA MET A 142 -0.30 -6.24 -2.73
C MET A 142 -0.91 -6.10 -4.12
N LEU A 143 -0.11 -5.75 -5.14
CA LEU A 143 -0.58 -5.69 -6.55
C LEU A 143 -1.26 -7.00 -6.96
N LYS A 144 -0.60 -8.14 -6.68
CA LYS A 144 -1.16 -9.46 -6.97
C LYS A 144 -2.49 -9.71 -6.26
N LYS A 145 -2.57 -9.35 -4.97
CA LYS A 145 -3.82 -9.48 -4.21
C LYS A 145 -4.91 -8.60 -4.81
N HIS A 146 -4.60 -7.35 -5.15
CA HIS A 146 -5.52 -6.42 -5.79
C HIS A 146 -6.06 -6.99 -7.12
N ASP A 147 -5.18 -7.46 -8.00
CA ASP A 147 -5.57 -8.09 -9.27
C ASP A 147 -6.49 -9.31 -9.07
N GLU A 148 -6.19 -10.14 -8.07
CA GLU A 148 -7.05 -11.28 -7.70
C GLU A 148 -8.39 -10.82 -7.14
N MET A 149 -8.45 -9.69 -6.42
CA MET A 149 -9.72 -9.11 -5.95
C MET A 149 -10.58 -8.62 -7.12
N LEU A 150 -9.97 -7.91 -8.07
CA LEU A 150 -10.69 -7.40 -9.25
C LEU A 150 -11.32 -8.53 -10.07
N LYS A 151 -10.59 -9.64 -10.25
CA LYS A 151 -11.13 -10.84 -10.90
C LYS A 151 -12.34 -11.42 -10.15
N ARG A 152 -12.25 -11.51 -8.81
CA ARG A 152 -13.39 -11.97 -7.99
C ARG A 152 -14.59 -11.04 -8.12
N TYR A 153 -14.37 -9.72 -8.18
CA TYR A 153 -15.46 -8.78 -8.42
C TYR A 153 -16.13 -9.01 -9.77
N GLU A 154 -15.35 -9.20 -10.83
CA GLU A 154 -15.89 -9.46 -12.16
C GLU A 154 -16.77 -10.73 -12.18
N GLU A 155 -16.29 -11.83 -11.60
CA GLU A 155 -17.06 -13.07 -11.46
C GLU A 155 -18.35 -12.88 -10.67
N GLN A 156 -18.29 -12.12 -9.56
CA GLN A 156 -19.44 -11.84 -8.71
C GLN A 156 -20.46 -10.92 -9.40
N LEU A 157 -19.99 -9.94 -10.19
CA LEU A 157 -20.83 -9.10 -11.04
C LEU A 157 -21.55 -9.95 -12.08
N GLN A 158 -20.82 -10.78 -12.84
CA GLN A 158 -21.41 -11.64 -13.86
C GLN A 158 -22.52 -12.51 -13.29
N HIS A 159 -22.28 -13.15 -12.15
CA HIS A 159 -23.29 -13.96 -11.47
C HIS A 159 -24.52 -13.12 -11.06
N LEU A 160 -24.32 -11.91 -10.52
CA LEU A 160 -25.43 -11.03 -10.17
C LEU A 160 -26.25 -10.60 -11.41
N LEU A 161 -25.60 -10.34 -12.55
CA LEU A 161 -26.30 -10.01 -13.80
C LEU A 161 -27.13 -11.19 -14.30
N GLU A 162 -26.60 -12.41 -14.25
CA GLU A 162 -27.34 -13.62 -14.60
C GLU A 162 -28.59 -13.78 -13.73
N MET A 163 -28.43 -13.61 -12.41
CA MET A 163 -29.55 -13.66 -11.47
C MET A 163 -30.63 -12.59 -11.77
N ILE A 164 -30.23 -11.38 -12.16
CA ILE A 164 -31.19 -10.33 -12.57
C ILE A 164 -31.95 -10.74 -13.83
N LYS A 165 -31.26 -11.32 -14.84
CA LYS A 165 -31.90 -11.83 -16.06
C LYS A 165 -32.90 -12.95 -15.75
N GLU A 166 -32.50 -13.91 -14.91
CA GLU A 166 -33.36 -15.03 -14.49
C GLU A 166 -34.60 -14.56 -13.72
N ALA A 167 -34.48 -13.47 -12.95
CA ALA A 167 -35.60 -12.82 -12.28
C ALA A 167 -36.55 -12.09 -13.25
N GLY A 168 -36.21 -11.98 -14.54
CA GLY A 168 -36.97 -11.27 -15.56
C GLY A 168 -36.58 -9.81 -15.73
N GLY A 169 -35.40 -9.41 -15.24
CA GLY A 169 -34.87 -8.05 -15.34
C GLY A 169 -33.99 -7.87 -16.57
N THR A 170 -33.67 -6.61 -16.86
CA THR A 170 -32.75 -6.23 -17.93
C THR A 170 -31.56 -5.52 -17.31
N PRO A 171 -30.52 -6.27 -16.88
CA PRO A 171 -29.33 -5.64 -16.32
C PRO A 171 -28.47 -5.02 -17.43
N PRO A 172 -27.57 -4.08 -17.09
CA PRO A 172 -26.56 -3.59 -18.02
C PRO A 172 -25.65 -4.72 -18.49
N SER A 173 -24.98 -4.52 -19.63
CA SER A 173 -23.93 -5.44 -20.10
C SER A 173 -22.66 -5.30 -19.26
N MET A 174 -21.79 -6.31 -19.28
CA MET A 174 -20.46 -6.19 -18.66
C MET A 174 -19.64 -5.05 -19.28
N GLU A 175 -19.78 -4.80 -20.58
CA GLU A 175 -19.11 -3.66 -21.26
C GLU A 175 -19.62 -2.30 -20.78
N GLU A 176 -20.90 -2.18 -20.42
CA GLU A 176 -21.46 -0.98 -19.80
C GLU A 176 -20.92 -0.78 -18.38
N ILE A 177 -20.80 -1.87 -17.62
CA ILE A 177 -20.23 -1.84 -16.27
C ILE A 177 -18.74 -1.50 -16.33
N ASP A 178 -17.97 -2.09 -17.23
CA ASP A 178 -16.54 -1.82 -17.39
C ASP A 178 -16.28 -0.36 -17.76
N ARG A 179 -17.14 0.24 -18.59
CA ARG A 179 -17.08 1.69 -18.87
C ARG A 179 -17.36 2.51 -17.61
N GLN A 180 -18.37 2.13 -16.83
CA GLN A 180 -18.68 2.78 -15.56
C GLN A 180 -17.51 2.67 -14.56
N LEU A 181 -16.86 1.51 -14.48
CA LEU A 181 -15.66 1.24 -13.66
C LEU A 181 -14.39 1.93 -14.18
N ARG A 182 -14.43 2.52 -15.37
CA ARG A 182 -13.35 3.37 -15.91
C ARG A 182 -13.66 4.86 -15.77
N GLY A 183 -14.82 5.20 -15.21
CA GLY A 183 -15.32 6.58 -15.17
C GLY A 183 -15.73 7.13 -16.55
N GLU A 184 -15.90 6.27 -17.55
CA GLU A 184 -16.40 6.66 -18.87
C GLU A 184 -17.93 6.73 -18.82
N SER A 185 -18.48 7.94 -18.67
CA SER A 185 -19.94 8.13 -18.68
C SER A 185 -20.54 7.65 -20.00
N MET A 186 -21.68 6.94 -19.95
CA MET A 186 -22.48 6.70 -21.14
C MET A 186 -22.89 8.04 -21.74
N SER A 187 -22.45 8.34 -22.96
CA SER A 187 -23.04 9.42 -23.74
C SER A 187 -24.52 9.10 -23.94
N ALA A 188 -25.39 10.02 -23.56
CA ALA A 188 -26.85 9.88 -23.63
C ALA A 188 -27.40 9.89 -25.08
N ASP A 189 -26.58 9.59 -26.09
CA ASP A 189 -26.85 9.82 -27.51
C ASP A 189 -27.19 8.54 -28.31
N SER A 190 -27.64 7.47 -27.65
CA SER A 190 -28.11 6.26 -28.34
C SER A 190 -29.54 5.86 -27.96
N VAL A 191 -30.45 6.83 -27.87
CA VAL A 191 -31.88 6.59 -28.04
C VAL A 191 -32.39 7.54 -29.13
N LYS A 192 -32.34 7.06 -30.37
CA LYS A 192 -33.19 7.52 -31.48
C LYS A 192 -33.72 6.31 -32.21
#